data_AF-A0A449A2K8-F1
#
_entry.id   AF-A0A449A2K8-F1
#
_cell.length_a   1.000
_cell.length_b   1.000
_cell.length_c   1.000
_cell.angle_alpha   90.00
_cell.angle_beta   90.00
_cell.angle_gamma   90.00
#
_symmetry.space_group_name_H-M   'P 1'
#
loop_
_entity.id
_entity.type
_entity.pdbx_description
1 polymer ?
#
loop_
_entity_poly.entity_id
_entity_poly.type
_entity_poly.pdbx_seq_one_letter_code
_entity_poly.pdbx_strand_id
1 'polypeptide(L)' 'MKLNELEKIESQKELKTEAGFALSTLITSLPLIISSIAPLVGLIKSAIAPEGEIKDKLVQFKWNNNVKKASNTLDYYSVF' A
#
# COMPACT_ATOMS: atom_id res chain seq x y z
N MET A 1 1.48 22.25 -39.07
CA MET A 1 0.02 22.40 -39.20
C MET A 1 -0.37 23.76 -38.66
N LYS A 2 -1.11 24.56 -39.41
CA LYS A 2 -1.61 25.85 -38.93
C LYS A 2 -2.96 25.63 -38.23
N LEU A 3 -3.26 26.39 -37.16
CA LEU A 3 -4.51 26.23 -36.39
C LEU A 3 -5.79 26.40 -37.23
N ASN A 4 -5.68 27.10 -38.36
CA ASN A 4 -6.79 27.36 -39.27
C ASN A 4 -7.13 26.17 -40.19
N GLU A 5 -6.35 25.08 -40.15
CA GLU A 5 -6.54 23.88 -40.99
C GLU A 5 -7.17 22.71 -40.21
N LEU A 6 -7.56 22.93 -38.94
CA LEU A 6 -8.20 21.89 -38.13
C LEU A 6 -9.67 21.76 -38.48
N GLU A 7 -10.03 20.59 -38.99
CA GLU A 7 -11.40 20.19 -39.24
C GLU A 7 -12.12 19.93 -37.91
N LYS A 8 -13.30 20.54 -37.73
CA LYS A 8 -14.12 20.32 -36.54
C LYS A 8 -14.61 18.87 -36.54
N ILE A 9 -14.23 18.11 -35.52
CA ILE A 9 -14.65 16.72 -35.37
C ILE A 9 -16.17 16.69 -35.13
N GLU A 10 -16.87 15.84 -35.87
CA GLU A 10 -18.29 15.57 -35.62
C GLU A 10 -18.48 14.93 -34.24
N SER A 11 -19.50 15.38 -33.48
CA SER A 11 -19.74 14.94 -32.10
C SER A 11 -19.86 13.42 -31.92
N GLN A 12 -20.25 12.68 -32.96
CA GLN A 12 -20.30 11.22 -32.91
C GLN A 12 -18.91 10.55 -32.97
N LYS A 13 -17.93 11.17 -33.63
CA LYS A 13 -16.54 10.71 -33.64
C LYS A 13 -15.85 11.03 -32.32
N GLU A 14 -16.13 12.21 -31.75
CA GLU A 14 -15.64 12.63 -30.44
C GLU A 14 -16.02 11.63 -29.33
N LEU A 15 -17.30 11.25 -29.25
CA LEU A 15 -17.81 10.24 -28.30
C LEU A 15 -17.11 8.89 -28.43
N LYS A 16 -16.81 8.44 -29.65
CA LYS A 16 -16.09 7.17 -29.88
C LYS A 16 -14.64 7.25 -29.46
N THR A 17 -14.00 8.39 -29.70
CA THR A 17 -12.60 8.64 -29.31
C THR A 17 -12.46 8.74 -27.79
N GLU A 18 -13.37 9.44 -27.12
CA GLU A 18 -13.38 9.56 -25.65
C GLU A 18 -13.62 8.22 -24.95
N ALA A 19 -14.57 7.42 -25.45
CA ALA A 19 -14.85 6.10 -24.88
C ALA A 19 -13.66 5.14 -25.01
N GLY A 20 -12.99 5.13 -26.16
CA GLY A 20 -11.78 4.32 -26.37
C GLY A 20 -10.62 4.78 -25.49
N PHE A 21 -10.44 6.10 -25.37
CA PHE A 21 -9.45 6.68 -24.47
C PHE A 21 -9.72 6.30 -23.01
N ALA A 22 -10.95 6.48 -22.53
CA ALA A 22 -11.36 6.15 -21.16
C ALA A 22 -11.16 4.66 -20.82
N LEU A 23 -11.52 3.75 -21.74
CA LEU A 23 -11.29 2.33 -21.54
C LEU A 23 -9.80 1.98 -21.52
N SER A 24 -9.01 2.56 -22.44
CA SER A 24 -7.57 2.30 -22.50
C SER A 24 -6.85 2.81 -21.25
N THR A 25 -7.20 4.01 -20.76
CA THR A 25 -6.65 4.59 -19.53
C THR A 25 -7.07 3.82 -18.29
N LEU A 26 -8.31 3.33 -18.23
CA LEU A 26 -8.76 2.46 -17.14
C LEU A 26 -7.97 1.15 -17.10
N ILE A 27 -7.81 0.48 -18.24
CA ILE A 27 -7.07 -0.78 -18.32
C ILE A 27 -5.59 -0.58 -17.97
N THR A 28 -4.97 0.49 -18.45
CA THR A 28 -3.54 0.78 -18.15
C THR A 28 -3.30 1.29 -16.73
N SER A 29 -4.30 1.87 -16.07
CA SER A 29 -4.16 2.34 -14.68
C SER A 29 -4.41 1.26 -13.63
N LEU A 30 -5.15 0.19 -13.96
CA LEU A 30 -5.44 -0.91 -13.03
C LEU A 30 -4.17 -1.53 -12.39
N PRO A 31 -3.10 -1.86 -13.14
CA PRO A 31 -1.87 -2.38 -12.55
C PRO A 31 -1.22 -1.43 -11.54
N LEU A 32 -1.26 -0.11 -11.80
CA LEU A 32 -0.71 0.91 -10.89
C LEU A 32 -1.51 0.96 -9.58
N ILE A 33 -2.83 0.87 -9.67
CA ILE A 33 -3.70 0.85 -8.49
C ILE A 33 -3.42 -0.42 -7.66
N ILE A 34 -3.40 -1.59 -8.29
CA ILE A 34 -3.17 -2.87 -7.60
C ILE A 34 -1.78 -2.90 -6.93
N SER A 35 -0.75 -2.46 -7.65
CA SER A 35 0.63 -2.42 -7.13
C SER A 35 0.82 -1.40 -6.00
N SER A 36 0.00 -0.34 -5.93
CA SER A 36 0.03 0.62 -4.82
C SER A 36 -0.60 0.10 -3.53
N ILE A 37 -1.56 -0.84 -3.61
CA ILE A 37 -2.28 -1.37 -2.44
C ILE A 37 -1.39 -2.29 -1.59
N ALA A 38 -0.56 -3.12 -2.23
CA ALA A 38 0.30 -4.09 -1.55
C ALA A 38 1.25 -3.47 -0.49
N PRO A 39 2.03 -2.40 -0.79
CA PRO A 39 2.88 -1.77 0.21
C PRO A 39 2.08 -1.08 1.31
N LEU A 40 0.92 -0.48 1.00
CA LEU A 40 0.01 0.12 1.99
C LEU A 40 -0.49 -0.92 3.00
N VAL A 41 -0.94 -2.08 2.52
CA VAL A 41 -1.36 -3.20 3.38
C VAL A 41 -0.19 -3.73 4.19
N GLY A 42 1.00 -3.84 3.59
CA GLY A 42 2.23 -4.24 4.29
C GLY A 42 2.57 -3.30 5.45
N LEU A 43 2.53 -1.99 5.21
CA LEU A 43 2.76 -0.98 6.23
C LEU A 43 1.75 -1.04 7.37
N ILE A 44 0.46 -1.18 7.05
CA ILE A 44 -0.59 -1.31 8.08
C ILE A 44 -0.35 -2.56 8.92
N LYS A 45 -0.07 -3.71 8.29
CA LYS A 45 0.23 -4.96 8.99
C LYS A 45 1.46 -4.84 9.88
N SER A 46 2.53 -4.22 9.38
CA SER A 46 3.74 -3.98 10.18
C SER A 46 3.48 -3.04 11.36
N ALA A 47 2.65 -2.00 11.19
CA ALA A 47 2.35 -1.04 12.25
C ALA A 47 1.53 -1.66 13.40
N ILE A 48 0.63 -2.60 13.11
CA ILE A 48 -0.18 -3.28 14.13
C ILE A 48 0.44 -4.59 14.64
N ALA A 49 1.55 -5.03 14.05
CA ALA A 49 2.15 -6.32 14.40
C ALA A 49 2.68 -6.28 15.85
N PRO A 50 2.36 -7.30 16.68
CA PRO A 50 2.86 -7.37 18.05
C PRO A 50 4.38 -7.51 18.08
N GLU A 51 4.98 -8.09 17.05
CA GLU A 51 6.41 -8.22 16.90
C GLU A 51 6.83 -7.96 15.45
N GLY A 52 8.05 -7.47 15.26
CA GLY A 52 8.57 -7.20 13.93
C GLY A 52 10.02 -6.74 13.94
N GLU A 53 10.61 -6.76 12.75
CA GLU A 53 12.01 -6.39 12.50
C GLU A 53 12.09 -5.55 11.23
N ILE A 54 12.77 -4.39 11.32
CA ILE A 54 13.20 -3.59 10.17
C ILE A 54 14.72 -3.65 10.13
N LYS A 55 15.27 -4.18 9.04
CA LYS A 55 16.71 -4.28 8.84
C LYS A 55 17.13 -3.42 7.65
N ASP A 56 17.91 -2.40 7.94
CA ASP A 56 18.66 -1.63 6.94
C ASP A 56 20.12 -2.12 6.93
N LYS A 57 20.90 -1.70 5.93
CA LYS A 57 22.31 -2.06 5.76
C LYS A 57 23.19 -1.64 6.93
N LEU A 58 22.76 -0.62 7.69
CA LEU A 58 23.51 -0.04 8.80
C LEU A 58 22.86 -0.26 10.17
N VAL A 59 21.54 -0.44 10.22
CA VAL A 59 20.78 -0.45 11.49
C VAL A 59 19.67 -1.49 11.43
N GLN A 60 19.43 -2.16 12.57
CA GLN A 60 18.36 -3.13 12.76
C GLN A 60 17.49 -2.67 13.92
N PHE A 61 16.18 -2.52 13.67
CA PHE A 61 15.18 -2.20 14.67
C PHE A 61 14.26 -3.40 14.87
N LYS A 62 14.07 -3.81 16.13
CA LYS A 62 13.22 -4.95 16.51
C LYS A 62 12.25 -4.50 17.59
N TRP A 63 10.99 -4.92 17.48
CA TRP A 63 10.01 -4.76 18.54
C TRP A 63 9.35 -6.10 18.84
N ASN A 64 9.01 -6.32 20.10
CA ASN A 64 8.19 -7.42 20.55
C ASN A 64 7.36 -6.95 21.75
N ASN A 65 6.06 -6.78 21.52
CA ASN A 65 5.07 -6.34 22.47
C ASN A 65 4.28 -7.52 23.06
N ASN A 66 4.69 -8.78 22.81
CA ASN A 66 4.22 -9.95 23.54
C ASN A 66 4.82 -9.95 24.96
N VAL A 67 4.47 -8.95 25.76
CA VAL A 67 4.66 -9.02 27.20
C VAL A 67 3.63 -10.03 27.70
N LYS A 68 4.01 -11.30 27.82
CA LYS A 68 3.29 -12.22 28.71
C LYS A 68 3.21 -11.47 30.04
N LYS A 69 2.00 -11.12 30.50
CA LYS A 69 1.78 -10.64 31.86
C LYS A 69 2.64 -11.52 32.75
N ALA A 70 3.66 -10.95 33.36
CA ALA A 70 4.49 -11.68 34.31
C ALA A 70 3.49 -12.25 35.31
N SER A 71 3.26 -13.57 35.25
CA SER A 71 2.52 -14.25 36.28
C SER A 71 3.39 -14.04 37.50
N ASN A 72 2.97 -13.14 38.40
CA ASN A 72 3.56 -12.98 39.71
C ASN A 72 3.28 -14.28 40.47
N THR A 73 3.96 -15.37 40.13
CA THR A 73 4.17 -16.47 41.06
C THR A 73 5.11 -15.91 42.10
N LEU A 74 4.52 -15.44 43.21
CA LEU A 74 5.25 -15.18 44.43
C LEU A 74 5.89 -16.52 44.84
N ASP A 75 7.14 -16.71 44.45
CA ASP A 75 7.96 -17.80 44.96
C ASP A 75 8.19 -17.54 46.45
N TYR A 76 7.41 -18.21 47.29
CA TYR A 76 7.64 -18.24 48.74
C TYR A 76 8.89 -19.06 48.99
N TYR A 77 10.02 -18.38 49.16
CA TYR A 77 11.22 -19.00 49.73
C TYR A 77 11.08 -19.02 51.25
N SER A 78 10.91 -20.19 51.84
CA SER A 78 11.19 -20.38 53.27
C SER A 78 12.69 -20.54 53.45
N VAL A 79 13.32 -19.61 54.16
CA VAL A 79 14.62 -19.86 54.77
C VAL A 79 14.35 -20.50 56.14
N PHE A 80 15.11 -21.57 56.41
CA PHE A 80 15.06 -22.46 57.58
C PHE A 80 14.75 -21.80 58.92
#